data_AF-A0A3E2U5W0-F1
#
_entry.id   AF-A0A3E2U5W0-F1
#
_cell.length_a   1.000
_cell.length_b   1.000
_cell.length_c   1.000
_cell.angle_alpha   90.00
_cell.angle_beta   90.00
_cell.angle_gamma   90.00
#
_symmetry.space_group_name_H-M   'P 1'
#
loop_
_entity.id
_entity.type
_entity.pdbx_description
1 polymer ?
#
loop_
_entity_poly.entity_id
_entity_poly.type
_entity_poly.pdbx_seq_one_letter_code
_entity_poly.pdbx_strand_id
1 'polypeptide(L)'
;VYIFDEPEAALSPQRQLTLLINIYRCAQEGAQFIIVSHSPILLGMPDAEIFSFDNGTIHPCQYEDTDSYVITKTFVNNRQHFLNQLLNEET
;
A
#
# COMPACT_ATOMS: atom_id res chain seq x y z
N VAL A 1 7.65 -10.16 17.75
CA VAL A 1 7.59 -9.94 16.28
C VAL A 1 6.25 -10.46 15.79
N TYR A 2 5.53 -9.67 15.00
CA TYR A 2 4.26 -10.02 14.36
C TYR A 2 4.46 -10.03 12.84
N ILE A 3 3.86 -11.00 12.16
CA ILE A 3 3.93 -11.13 10.70
C ILE A 3 2.51 -11.10 10.17
N PHE A 4 2.20 -10.14 9.31
CA PHE A 4 0.90 -10.02 8.64
C PHE A 4 1.06 -10.23 7.14
N ASP A 5 0.13 -10.98 6.57
CA ASP A 5 0.05 -11.24 5.14
C ASP A 5 -1.30 -10.69 4.65
N GLU A 6 -1.24 -9.64 3.85
CA GLU A 6 -2.38 -8.89 3.30
C GLU A 6 -3.51 -8.63 4.33
N PRO A 7 -3.22 -8.04 5.50
CA PRO A 7 -4.22 -7.84 6.55
C PRO A 7 -5.37 -6.90 6.12
N GLU A 8 -5.20 -6.17 5.02
CA GLU A 8 -6.21 -5.32 4.39
C GLU A 8 -7.30 -6.06 3.61
N ALA A 9 -7.12 -7.33 3.24
CA ALA A 9 -7.94 -8.01 2.24
C ALA A 9 -9.45 -8.02 2.56
N ALA A 10 -9.81 -8.05 3.85
CA ALA A 10 -11.19 -8.01 4.35
C ALA A 10 -11.60 -6.65 4.94
N LEU A 11 -10.77 -5.61 4.80
CA LEU A 11 -10.95 -4.32 5.45
C LEU A 11 -11.33 -3.23 4.45
N SER A 12 -12.37 -2.48 4.78
CA SER A 12 -12.64 -1.20 4.12
C SER A 12 -11.49 -0.21 4.36
N PRO A 13 -11.30 0.83 3.52
CA PRO A 13 -10.24 1.82 3.71
C PRO A 13 -10.21 2.45 5.11
N GLN A 14 -11.40 2.74 5.67
CA GLN A 14 -11.51 3.27 7.03
C GLN A 14 -11.03 2.29 8.10
N ARG A 15 -11.27 0.99 7.92
CA ARG A 15 -10.77 -0.06 8.82
C ARG A 15 -9.27 -0.26 8.67
N GLN A 16 -8.71 -0.09 7.46
CA GLN A 16 -7.26 -0.11 7.24
C GLN A 16 -6.57 1.04 7.98
N LEU A 17 -7.15 2.26 8.00
CA LEU A 17 -6.64 3.37 8.81
C LEU A 17 -6.65 3.05 10.31
N THR A 18 -7.69 2.37 10.79
CA THR A 18 -7.77 1.93 12.19
C THR A 18 -6.70 0.89 12.51
N LEU A 19 -6.47 -0.06 11.60
CA LEU A 19 -5.39 -1.04 11.71
C LEU A 19 -4.01 -0.36 11.76
N LEU A 20 -3.77 0.61 10.88
CA LEU A 20 -2.53 1.41 10.86
C LEU A 20 -2.28 2.07 12.22
N ILE A 21 -3.28 2.73 12.80
CA ILE A 21 -3.17 3.35 14.14
C ILE A 21 -2.79 2.32 15.21
N ASN A 22 -3.39 1.13 15.17
CA ASN A 22 -3.10 0.07 16.14
C ASN A 22 -1.67 -0.46 15.98
N ILE A 23 -1.24 -0.73 14.74
CA ILE A 23 0.13 -1.17 14.45
C ILE A 23 1.14 -0.12 14.92
N TYR A 24 0.91 1.15 14.57
CA TYR A 24 1.77 2.25 15.00
C TYR A 24 1.92 2.32 16.52
N ARG A 25 0.81 2.24 17.26
CA ARG A 25 0.83 2.25 18.74
C ARG A 25 1.61 1.06 19.31
N CYS A 26 1.34 -0.14 18.83
CA CYS A 26 2.08 -1.33 19.27
C CYS A 26 3.58 -1.22 18.93
N ALA A 27 3.93 -0.66 17.78
CA ALA A 27 5.31 -0.45 17.39
C ALA A 27 6.04 0.52 18.34
N GLN A 28 5.37 1.60 18.76
CA GLN A 28 5.88 2.53 19.77
C GLN A 28 6.10 1.87 21.14
N GLU A 29 5.34 0.82 21.46
CA GLU A 29 5.53 0.00 22.67
C GLU A 29 6.61 -1.08 22.51
N GLY A 30 7.33 -1.10 21.38
CA GLY A 30 8.46 -2.01 21.12
C GLY A 30 8.07 -3.28 20.37
N ALA A 31 6.82 -3.40 19.88
CA ALA A 31 6.47 -4.48 18.97
C ALA A 31 7.15 -4.28 17.61
N GLN A 32 7.55 -5.38 16.97
CA GLN A 32 8.10 -5.37 15.62
C GLN A 32 7.12 -6.03 14.67
N PHE A 33 6.95 -5.45 13.48
CA PHE A 33 6.02 -5.90 12.45
C PHE A 33 6.75 -6.16 11.14
N ILE A 34 6.38 -7.25 10.48
CA ILE A 34 6.70 -7.52 9.07
C ILE A 34 5.36 -7.68 8.37
N ILE A 35 5.09 -6.87 7.35
CA ILE A 35 3.77 -6.79 6.72
C ILE A 35 3.95 -6.93 5.22
N VAL A 36 3.27 -7.91 4.63
CA VAL A 36 3.04 -7.97 3.19
C VAL A 36 1.73 -7.24 2.92
N SER A 37 1.75 -6.23 2.05
CA SER A 37 0.57 -5.40 1.78
C SER A 37 0.64 -4.81 0.38
N HIS A 38 -0.51 -4.79 -0.28
CA HIS A 38 -0.77 -4.02 -1.50
C HIS A 38 -1.54 -2.73 -1.21
N SER A 39 -1.96 -2.50 0.04
CA SER A 39 -2.67 -1.29 0.43
C SER A 39 -1.75 -0.07 0.44
N PRO A 40 -2.03 0.97 -0.35
CA PRO A 40 -1.30 2.24 -0.22
C PRO A 40 -1.49 2.87 1.16
N ILE A 41 -2.57 2.54 1.89
CA ILE A 41 -2.80 3.05 3.23
C ILE A 41 -1.77 2.45 4.20
N LEU A 42 -1.62 1.12 4.22
CA LEU A 42 -0.71 0.44 5.14
C LEU A 42 0.76 0.66 4.76
N LEU A 43 1.08 0.71 3.47
CA LEU A 43 2.42 1.06 2.97
C LEU A 43 2.83 2.48 3.36
N GLY A 44 1.87 3.37 3.64
CA GLY A 44 2.11 4.73 4.14
C GLY A 44 2.47 4.82 5.63
N MET A 45 2.87 3.71 6.28
CA MET A 45 3.32 3.72 7.67
C MET A 45 4.57 4.61 7.83
N PRO A 46 4.58 5.57 8.77
CA PRO A 46 5.76 6.38 9.04
C PRO A 46 6.94 5.51 9.49
N ASP A 47 8.14 5.90 9.08
CA ASP A 47 9.43 5.29 9.45
C ASP A 47 9.57 3.80 9.08
N ALA A 48 8.68 3.26 8.25
CA ALA A 48 8.78 1.90 7.76
C ALA A 48 9.78 1.79 6.59
N GLU A 49 10.61 0.75 6.61
CA GLU A 49 11.39 0.33 5.44
C GLU A 49 10.49 -0.49 4.51
N ILE A 50 10.36 -0.04 3.26
CA ILE A 50 9.54 -0.72 2.25
C ILE A 50 10.47 -1.47 1.31
N PHE A 51 10.16 -2.75 1.10
CA PHE A 51 10.83 -3.61 0.12
C PHE A 51 9.86 -4.01 -0.97
N SER A 52 10.21 -3.73 -2.23
CA SER A 52 9.50 -4.26 -3.39
C SER A 52 10.09 -5.62 -3.78
N PHE A 53 9.20 -6.53 -4.16
CA PHE A 53 9.53 -7.86 -4.70
C PHE A 53 9.39 -7.89 -6.23
N ASP A 54 9.18 -6.73 -6.85
CA ASP A 54 8.98 -6.60 -8.28
C ASP A 54 10.29 -6.80 -9.05
N ASN A 55 10.18 -7.04 -10.35
CA ASN A 55 11.33 -7.19 -11.26
C ASN A 55 12.29 -8.35 -10.90
N GLY A 56 11.83 -9.32 -10.12
CA GLY A 56 12.57 -10.55 -9.80
C GLY A 56 13.69 -10.41 -8.77
N THR A 57 13.88 -9.22 -8.18
CA THR A 57 14.86 -8.98 -7.11
C THR A 57 14.26 -8.12 -6.01
N ILE A 58 14.45 -8.53 -4.75
CA ILE A 58 14.02 -7.74 -3.59
C ILE A 58 14.90 -6.50 -3.46
N HIS A 59 14.30 -5.32 -3.39
CA HIS A 59 15.01 -4.06 -3.25
C HIS A 59 14.23 -3.05 -2.41
N PRO A 60 14.91 -2.16 -1.65
CA PRO A 60 14.24 -1.09 -0.94
C PRO A 60 13.69 -0.05 -1.92
N CYS A 61 12.54 0.54 -1.62
CA CYS A 61 11.95 1.63 -2.39
C CYS A 61 11.29 2.68 -1.47
N GLN A 62 10.99 3.87 -2.01
CA GLN A 62 10.18 4.84 -1.29
C GLN A 62 8.69 4.53 -1.44
N TYR A 63 7.86 5.04 -0.53
CA TYR A 63 6.42 4.88 -0.60
C TYR A 63 5.85 5.38 -1.94
N GLU A 64 6.32 6.53 -2.41
CA GLU A 64 5.91 7.14 -3.68
C GLU A 64 6.30 6.34 -4.92
N ASP A 65 7.28 5.44 -4.79
CA ASP A 65 7.74 4.57 -5.87
C ASP A 65 6.91 3.27 -5.96
N THR A 66 6.08 2.96 -4.95
CA THR A 66 5.27 1.74 -4.94
C THR A 66 4.17 1.79 -6.01
N ASP A 67 3.97 0.70 -6.73
CA ASP A 67 2.89 0.58 -7.72
C ASP A 67 1.52 0.87 -7.11
N SER A 68 1.28 0.38 -5.88
CA SER A 68 0.06 0.66 -5.12
C SER A 68 -0.20 2.15 -4.94
N TYR A 69 0.83 2.95 -4.61
CA TYR A 69 0.71 4.40 -4.53
C TYR A 69 0.47 5.02 -5.91
N VAL A 70 1.32 4.71 -6.88
CA VAL A 70 1.32 5.33 -8.22
C VAL A 70 -0.02 5.08 -8.91
N ILE A 71 -0.48 3.83 -8.96
CA ILE A 71 -1.73 3.44 -9.61
C ILE A 71 -2.92 4.08 -8.90
N THR A 72 -3.00 3.95 -7.58
CA THR A 72 -4.14 4.49 -6.81
C THR A 72 -4.23 6.00 -6.95
N LYS A 73 -3.11 6.71 -6.79
CA LYS A 73 -3.05 8.17 -6.94
C LYS A 73 -3.45 8.62 -8.35
N THR A 74 -2.93 7.95 -9.37
CA THR A 74 -3.23 8.28 -10.76
C THR A 74 -4.70 8.08 -11.07
N PHE A 75 -5.28 6.96 -10.64
CA PHE A 75 -6.71 6.68 -10.82
C PHE A 75 -7.60 7.68 -10.09
N VAL A 76 -7.31 7.97 -8.82
CA VAL A 76 -8.12 8.91 -8.02
C VAL A 76 -8.07 10.32 -8.60
N ASN A 77 -6.89 10.79 -9.05
CA ASN A 77 -6.73 12.15 -9.56
C ASN A 77 -7.22 12.32 -11.01
N ASN A 78 -7.13 11.28 -11.84
CA ASN A 78 -7.43 11.36 -13.28
C ASN A 78 -8.49 10.35 -13.75
N ARG A 79 -9.43 10.00 -12.88
CA ARG A 79 -10.40 8.90 -13.08
C ARG A 79 -11.03 8.86 -14.48
N GLN A 80 -11.58 9.98 -14.96
CA GLN A 80 -12.29 9.98 -16.25
C GLN A 80 -11.36 9.75 -17.43
N HIS A 81 -10.19 10.38 -17.43
CA HIS A 81 -9.19 10.19 -18.48
C HIS A 81 -8.68 8.75 -18.49
N PHE A 82 -8.37 8.21 -17.30
CA PHE A 82 -7.89 6.85 -17.13
C PHE A 82 -8.93 5.82 -17.59
N LEU A 83 -10.20 6.00 -17.23
CA LEU A 83 -11.30 5.15 -17.70
C LEU A 83 -11.48 5.23 -19.23
N ASN A 84 -11.40 6.42 -19.81
CA ASN A 84 -11.48 6.58 -21.26
C ASN A 84 -10.32 5.85 -21.97
N GLN A 85 -9.08 5.97 -21.48
CA GLN A 85 -7.95 5.25 -22.08
C GLN A 85 -8.05 3.73 -21.96
N LEU A 86 -8.53 3.22 -20.82
CA LEU A 86 -8.66 1.78 -20.60
C LEU A 86 -9.84 1.14 -21.34
N LEU A 87 -10.94 1.87 -21.52
CA LEU A 87 -12.19 1.33 -22.05
C LEU A 87 -12.48 1.74 -23.50
N ASN A 88 -11.78 2.74 -24.04
CA ASN A 88 -11.84 3.03 -25.46
C ASN A 88 -10.86 2.08 -26.17
N GLU A 89 -11.38 0.96 -26.64
CA GLU A 89 -10.74 0.17 -27.69
C GLU A 89 -10.41 1.12 -28.86
N GLU A 90 -9.16 1.11 -29.34
CA GLU A 90 -8.82 1.72 -30.62
C GLU A 90 -9.83 1.23 -31.66
N THR A 91 -10.64 2.14 -32.17
CA THR A 91 -11.41 1.93 -33.40
C THR A 91 -10.59 2.44 -34.58
#